data_AF-M6YXR6-F1
#
_entry.id   AF-M6YXR6-F1
#
_cell.length_a   1.000
_cell.length_b   1.000
_cell.length_c   1.000
_cell.angle_alpha   90.00
_cell.angle_beta   90.00
_cell.angle_gamma   90.00
#
_symmetry.space_group_name_H-M   'P 1'
#
loop_
_entity.id
_entity.type
_entity.pdbx_description
1 polymer ?
#
loop_
_entity_poly.entity_id
_entity_poly.type
_entity_poly.pdbx_seq_one_letter_code
_entity_poly.pdbx_strand_id
1 'polypeptide(L)'
;MDLTEIFFAIDDYCTQQKINWNVKILSPVVRKRNRKFQLSLSEVATIVVFFHLSHYREFKNYYLIEIKKNLKSEFPKAVSYNRFVELMPNALCVIASF
;
A
#
# COMPACT_ATOMS: atom_id res chain seq x y z
N MET A 1 7.24 -16.46 2.17
CA MET A 1 6.04 -15.97 2.85
C MET A 1 4.96 -15.81 1.81
N ASP A 2 3.78 -16.31 2.11
CA ASP A 2 2.62 -16.20 1.23
C ASP A 2 2.04 -14.77 1.28
N LEU A 3 1.45 -14.30 0.16
CA LEU A 3 0.89 -12.95 0.06
C LEU A 3 -0.21 -12.73 1.11
N THR A 4 -1.06 -13.74 1.31
CA THR A 4 -2.18 -13.70 2.25
C THR A 4 -1.70 -13.64 3.70
N GLU A 5 -0.63 -14.36 4.05
CA GLU A 5 -0.02 -14.28 5.39
C GLU A 5 0.53 -12.88 5.67
N ILE A 6 1.22 -12.27 4.70
CA ILE A 6 1.76 -10.91 4.82
C ILE A 6 0.61 -9.91 4.99
N PHE A 7 -0.43 -10.02 4.16
CA PHE A 7 -1.59 -9.16 4.27
C PHE A 7 -2.27 -9.28 5.63
N PHE A 8 -2.52 -10.51 6.09
CA PHE A 8 -3.17 -10.75 7.37
C PHE A 8 -2.39 -10.15 8.54
N ALA A 9 -1.07 -10.34 8.58
CA ALA A 9 -0.22 -9.79 9.63
C ALA A 9 -0.25 -8.24 9.63
N ILE A 10 -0.15 -7.62 8.45
CA ILE A 10 -0.17 -6.16 8.32
C ILE A 10 -1.55 -5.58 8.65
N ASP A 11 -2.62 -6.23 8.23
CA ASP A 11 -4.00 -5.75 8.45
C ASP A 11 -4.41 -5.86 9.92
N ASP A 12 -4.06 -6.96 10.59
CA ASP A 12 -4.26 -7.14 12.02
C ASP A 12 -3.47 -6.09 12.82
N TYR A 13 -2.21 -5.84 12.46
CA TYR A 13 -1.40 -4.77 13.06
C TYR A 13 -2.03 -3.39 12.89
N CYS A 14 -2.44 -3.04 11.67
CA CYS A 14 -3.10 -1.75 11.39
C CYS A 14 -4.39 -1.60 12.22
N THR A 15 -5.14 -2.69 12.37
CA THR A 15 -6.38 -2.73 13.14
C THR A 15 -6.13 -2.51 14.63
N GLN A 16 -5.18 -3.25 15.21
CA GLN A 16 -4.83 -3.15 16.64
C GLN A 16 -4.32 -1.76 17.01
N GLN A 17 -3.46 -1.19 16.16
CA GLN A 17 -2.86 0.12 16.37
C GLN A 17 -3.78 1.28 15.93
N LYS A 18 -4.95 0.98 15.38
CA LYS A 18 -5.90 1.95 14.81
C LYS A 18 -5.25 2.87 13.78
N ILE A 19 -4.24 2.37 13.07
CA ILE A 19 -3.55 3.12 12.02
C ILE A 19 -4.47 3.15 10.80
N ASN A 20 -4.68 4.35 10.28
CA ASN A 20 -5.46 4.55 9.06
C ASN A 20 -4.87 5.72 8.28
N TRP A 21 -5.47 6.03 7.13
CA TRP A 21 -5.06 7.15 6.27
C TRP A 21 -5.01 8.53 6.99
N ASN A 22 -5.58 8.67 8.19
CA ASN A 22 -5.68 9.93 8.93
C ASN A 22 -4.54 10.17 9.93
N VAL A 23 -3.42 9.45 9.86
CA VAL A 23 -2.19 9.90 10.54
C VAL A 23 -1.91 11.31 10.02
N LYS A 24 -2.04 12.31 10.90
CA LYS A 24 -2.11 13.75 10.57
C LYS A 24 -0.94 14.18 9.69
N ILE A 25 -1.11 14.10 8.37
CA ILE A 25 -0.32 14.91 7.45
C ILE A 25 -0.81 16.33 7.69
N LEU A 26 0.04 17.17 8.27
CA LEU A 26 -0.19 18.61 8.37
C LEU A 26 -0.68 19.09 7.00
N SER A 27 -1.97 19.45 6.93
CA SER A 27 -2.60 19.77 5.67
C SER A 27 -1.85 20.95 5.04
N PRO A 28 -1.34 20.84 3.80
CA PRO A 28 -0.85 22.01 3.10
C PRO A 28 -2.01 23.01 2.97
N VAL A 29 -1.70 24.31 3.05
CA VAL A 29 -2.66 25.43 2.97
C VAL A 29 -3.59 25.37 1.74
N VAL A 30 -3.20 24.58 0.73
CA VAL A 30 -4.02 24.27 -0.46
C VAL A 30 -5.00 23.14 -0.17
N ARG A 31 -6.31 23.43 -0.22
CA ARG A 31 -7.38 22.43 -0.16
C ARG A 31 -7.20 21.36 -1.24
N LYS A 32 -6.64 20.21 -0.88
CA LYS A 32 -6.60 19.02 -1.75
C LYS A 32 -7.93 18.28 -1.65
N ARG A 33 -8.43 17.81 -2.79
CA ARG A 33 -9.70 17.05 -2.88
C ARG A 33 -9.57 15.73 -2.11
N ASN A 34 -10.40 15.54 -1.08
CA ASN A 34 -10.44 14.31 -0.28
C ASN A 34 -11.38 13.28 -0.94
N ARG A 35 -10.82 12.34 -1.73
CA ARG A 35 -11.55 11.19 -2.27
C ARG A 35 -11.19 9.95 -1.46
N LYS A 36 -12.18 9.08 -1.20
CA LYS A 36 -11.93 7.75 -0.63
C LYS A 36 -10.88 7.04 -1.47
N PHE A 37 -9.81 6.58 -0.82
CA PHE A 37 -8.79 5.77 -1.46
C PHE A 37 -9.39 4.42 -1.86
N GLN A 38 -9.03 3.95 -3.05
CA GLN A 38 -9.49 2.66 -3.58
C GLN A 38 -8.73 1.47 -2.97
N LEU A 39 -7.50 1.72 -2.49
CA LEU A 39 -6.69 0.81 -1.69
C LEU A 39 -6.68 1.29 -0.23
N SER A 40 -6.76 0.35 0.69
CA SER A 40 -6.49 0.51 2.12
C SER A 40 -4.99 0.70 2.39
N LEU A 41 -4.67 1.17 3.58
CA LEU A 41 -3.27 1.38 3.98
C LEU A 41 -2.52 0.05 4.12
N SER A 42 -3.19 -0.99 4.63
CA SER A 42 -2.67 -2.35 4.74
C SER A 42 -2.40 -2.97 3.37
N GLU A 43 -3.28 -2.79 2.38
CA GLU A 43 -3.03 -3.23 0.99
C GLU A 43 -1.78 -2.55 0.39
N VAL A 44 -1.63 -1.23 0.58
CA VAL A 44 -0.44 -0.51 0.08
C VAL A 44 0.82 -1.01 0.77
N ALA A 45 0.82 -1.16 2.10
CA ALA A 45 1.96 -1.70 2.85
C ALA A 45 2.31 -3.13 2.40
N THR A 46 1.31 -3.99 2.21
CA THR A 46 1.48 -5.36 1.72
C THR A 46 2.18 -5.38 0.36
N ILE A 47 1.73 -4.54 -0.58
CA ILE A 47 2.37 -4.46 -1.92
C ILE A 47 3.84 -4.05 -1.81
N VAL A 48 4.19 -3.13 -0.90
CA VAL A 48 5.58 -2.69 -0.70
C VAL A 48 6.42 -3.77 -0.03
N VAL A 49 5.93 -4.41 1.02
CA VAL A 49 6.65 -5.50 1.70
C VAL A 49 6.85 -6.67 0.75
N PHE A 50 5.80 -7.06 0.02
CA PHE A 50 5.88 -8.15 -0.95
C PHE A 50 6.86 -7.86 -2.08
N PHE A 51 7.01 -6.59 -2.51
CA PHE A 51 8.06 -6.21 -3.47
C PHE A 51 9.44 -6.63 -2.99
N HIS A 52 9.80 -6.30 -1.74
CA HIS A 52 11.11 -6.61 -1.17
C HIS A 52 11.35 -8.12 -1.07
N LEU A 53 10.29 -8.91 -0.90
CA LEU A 53 10.35 -10.38 -0.87
C LEU A 53 10.33 -11.03 -2.25
N SER A 54 9.81 -10.34 -3.26
CA SER A 54 9.59 -10.87 -4.62
C SER A 54 10.86 -10.91 -5.50
N HIS A 55 12.01 -10.42 -5.01
CA HIS A 55 13.29 -10.35 -5.73
C HIS A 55 13.28 -9.50 -7.02
N TYR A 56 12.21 -8.73 -7.29
CA TYR A 56 12.22 -7.76 -8.38
C TYR A 56 13.24 -6.65 -8.12
N ARG A 57 14.00 -6.29 -9.16
CA ARG A 57 14.99 -5.19 -9.06
C ARG A 57 14.38 -3.81 -9.17
N GLU A 58 13.27 -3.69 -9.91
CA GLU A 58 12.69 -2.41 -10.30
C GLU A 58 11.20 -2.40 -9.93
N PHE A 59 10.79 -1.39 -9.17
CA PHE A 59 9.48 -1.33 -8.55
C PHE A 59 8.35 -1.14 -9.55
N LYS A 60 8.56 -0.36 -10.62
CA LYS A 60 7.55 -0.13 -11.66
C LYS A 60 7.22 -1.39 -12.42
N ASN A 61 8.22 -2.20 -12.77
CA ASN A 61 8.03 -3.50 -13.42
C ASN A 61 7.28 -4.47 -12.51
N TYR A 62 7.68 -4.56 -11.24
CA TYR A 62 6.94 -5.32 -10.23
C TYR A 62 5.47 -4.87 -10.17
N TYR A 63 5.21 -3.58 -10.01
CA TYR A 63 3.84 -3.09 -9.85
C TYR A 63 2.99 -3.32 -11.11
N LEU A 64 3.54 -3.04 -12.30
CA LEU A 64 2.78 -3.14 -13.55
C LEU A 64 2.56 -4.57 -14.02
N ILE A 65 3.46 -5.50 -13.70
CA ILE A 65 3.36 -6.90 -14.10
C ILE A 65 2.73 -7.72 -12.98
N GLU A 66 3.35 -7.73 -11.80
CA GLU A 66 2.93 -8.59 -10.71
C GLU A 66 1.60 -8.12 -10.13
N ILE A 67 1.53 -6.89 -9.61
CA ILE A 67 0.32 -6.39 -8.94
C ILE A 67 -0.84 -6.21 -9.93
N LYS A 68 -0.60 -5.55 -11.06
CA LYS A 68 -1.68 -5.17 -11.98
C LYS A 68 -2.12 -6.27 -12.95
N LYS A 69 -1.30 -7.29 -13.21
CA LYS A 69 -1.66 -8.39 -14.12
C LYS A 69 -1.80 -9.71 -13.37
N ASN A 70 -0.74 -10.16 -12.69
CA ASN A 70 -0.71 -11.50 -12.08
C ASN A 70 -1.63 -11.57 -10.84
N LEU A 71 -1.57 -10.56 -9.98
CA LEU A 71 -2.35 -10.46 -8.73
C LEU A 71 -3.57 -9.55 -8.86
N LYS A 72 -4.12 -9.41 -10.08
CA LYS A 72 -5.29 -8.55 -10.33
C LYS A 72 -6.53 -9.01 -9.56
N SER A 73 -6.67 -10.30 -9.31
CA SER A 73 -7.77 -10.85 -8.50
C SER A 73 -7.68 -10.40 -7.03
N GLU A 74 -6.46 -10.34 -6.50
CA GLU A 74 -6.18 -9.95 -5.12
C GLU A 74 -6.29 -8.42 -4.94
N PHE A 75 -5.87 -7.66 -5.96
CA PHE A 75 -5.93 -6.20 -5.97
C PHE A 75 -6.82 -5.65 -7.10
N PRO A 76 -8.13 -5.94 -7.11
CA PRO A 76 -9.02 -5.58 -8.22
C PRO A 76 -9.18 -4.06 -8.37
N LYS A 77 -8.90 -3.31 -7.30
CA LYS A 77 -8.94 -1.85 -7.22
C LYS A 77 -7.56 -1.19 -7.23
N ALA A 78 -6.53 -1.90 -7.71
CA ALA A 78 -5.19 -1.36 -7.85
C ALA A 78 -5.19 -0.06 -8.69
N VAL A 79 -4.61 0.99 -8.12
CA VAL A 79 -4.55 2.32 -8.75
C VAL A 79 -3.48 2.38 -9.86
N SER A 80 -3.39 3.49 -10.59
CA SER A 80 -2.28 3.71 -11.54
C SER A 80 -0.93 3.72 -10.80
N TYR A 81 0.16 3.39 -11.50
CA TYR A 81 1.51 3.39 -10.92
C TYR A 81 1.86 4.72 -10.25
N ASN A 82 1.66 5.85 -10.94
CA ASN A 82 1.94 7.18 -10.37
C ASN A 82 1.10 7.43 -9.11
N ARG A 83 -0.18 7.04 -9.13
CA ARG A 83 -1.04 7.19 -7.96
C ARG A 83 -0.56 6.31 -6.81
N PHE A 84 -0.09 5.10 -7.08
CA PHE A 84 0.47 4.23 -6.06
C PHE A 84 1.72 4.85 -5.42
N VAL A 85 2.64 5.39 -6.23
CA VAL A 85 3.85 6.07 -5.74
C VAL A 85 3.50 7.26 -4.84
N GLU A 86 2.42 7.99 -5.14
CA GLU A 86 1.92 9.06 -4.24
C GLU A 86 1.38 8.54 -2.90
N LEU A 87 0.88 7.30 -2.85
CA LEU A 87 0.33 6.68 -1.63
C LEU A 87 1.40 5.99 -0.78
N MET A 88 2.46 5.49 -1.43
CA MET A 88 3.51 4.68 -0.82
C MET A 88 4.14 5.31 0.45
N PRO A 89 4.40 6.64 0.53
CA PRO A 89 4.97 7.24 1.75
C PRO A 89 4.10 7.07 3.00
N ASN A 90 2.78 7.00 2.84
CA ASN A 90 1.87 6.82 3.99
C ASN A 90 1.98 5.40 4.56
N ALA A 91 2.28 4.41 3.72
CA ALA A 91 2.50 3.04 4.16
C ALA A 91 3.83 2.85 4.89
N LEU A 92 4.82 3.74 4.71
CA LEU A 92 6.08 3.68 5.44
C LEU A 92 5.87 3.78 6.96
N CYS A 93 4.87 4.54 7.42
CA CYS A 93 4.55 4.60 8.84
C CYS A 93 4.14 3.23 9.39
N VAL A 94 3.36 2.45 8.62
CA VAL A 94 3.01 1.08 8.99
C VAL A 94 4.27 0.22 8.98
N ILE A 95 5.01 0.21 7.87
CA ILE A 95 6.17 -0.68 7.70
C ILE A 95 7.29 -0.40 8.71
N ALA A 96 7.49 0.86 9.12
CA ALA A 96 8.54 1.23 10.08
C ALA A 96 8.17 0.94 11.53
N SER A 97 6.88 0.72 11.83
CA SER A 97 6.40 0.42 13.18
C SER A 97 5.90 -1.02 13.35
N PHE A 98 5.73 -1.73 12.23
CA PHE A 98 5.43 -3.16 12.13
C PHE A 98 6.69 -3.99 12.43
#